data_AF-A0A966C5G0-F1
#
_entry.id   AF-A0A966C5G0-F1
#
_cell.length_a   1.000
_cell.length_b   1.000
_cell.length_c   1.000
_cell.angle_alpha   90.00
_cell.angle_beta   90.00
_cell.angle_gamma   90.00
#
_symmetry.space_group_name_H-M   'P 1'
#
loop_
_entity.id
_entity.type
_entity.pdbx_description
1 polymer ?
#
loop_
_entity_poly.entity_id
_entity_poly.type
_entity_poly.pdbx_seq_one_letter_code
_entity_poly.pdbx_strand_id
1 'polypeptide(L)'
;WLAINRIVLHRVRTLVADVEEIGTRRDLSRRVTVKGRDELAVLAAAINQTVGALEGAVLGRERSERRFSQLFESVPCGVYESSPDGRLAAVNPALVTMLGYSSAAELLRVDIGRDLYFDPEERRPFIEEMTERGEFRNVELTLRRKDGSRVVVLENSRVVHDEAGKVVAFRGTLVDITERKAMEDALEAARSDLEARVTARTAELSSALTEVAEKEERFRLLIETAGSAILVLAPDGRIEECNPAAEEIFACRRSDLIGADYARRFVQASEREAVRQNFAAVMAGKVTRGL
;
A
#
# COMPACT_ATOMS: atom_id res chain seq x y z
N TRP A 1 -61.31 -66.18 2.82
CA TRP A 1 -60.78 -65.44 3.98
C TRP A 1 -59.30 -65.72 4.25
N LEU A 2 -58.87 -66.99 4.43
CA LEU A 2 -57.46 -67.36 4.68
C LEU A 2 -56.45 -66.91 3.60
N ALA A 3 -56.80 -66.99 2.32
CA ALA A 3 -55.90 -66.62 1.22
C ALA A 3 -55.64 -65.10 1.12
N ILE A 4 -56.67 -64.28 1.34
CA ILE A 4 -56.57 -62.80 1.29
C ILE A 4 -55.66 -62.29 2.42
N ASN A 5 -55.81 -62.83 3.63
CA ASN A 5 -54.97 -62.47 4.77
C ASN A 5 -53.49 -62.81 4.51
N ARG A 6 -53.21 -63.96 3.87
CA ARG A 6 -51.84 -64.38 3.53
C ARG A 6 -51.17 -63.46 2.50
N ILE A 7 -51.92 -62.95 1.52
CA ILE A 7 -51.41 -62.02 0.50
C ILE A 7 -51.09 -60.65 1.13
N VAL A 8 -51.97 -60.13 1.99
CA VAL A 8 -51.75 -58.85 2.68
C VAL A 8 -50.58 -58.95 3.65
N LEU A 9 -50.52 -60.00 4.48
CA LEU A 9 -49.40 -60.26 5.40
C LEU A 9 -48.06 -60.37 4.68
N HIS A 10 -48.02 -61.02 3.51
CA HIS A 10 -46.80 -61.12 2.72
C HIS A 10 -46.31 -59.74 2.24
N ARG A 11 -47.21 -58.90 1.72
CA ARG A 11 -46.87 -57.54 1.25
C ARG A 11 -46.44 -56.61 2.37
N VAL A 12 -47.06 -56.70 3.55
CA VAL A 12 -46.63 -55.96 4.75
C VAL A 12 -45.23 -56.38 5.17
N ARG A 13 -44.91 -57.68 5.17
CA ARG A 13 -43.55 -58.17 5.48
C ARG A 13 -42.52 -57.65 4.48
N THR A 14 -42.85 -57.62 3.18
CA THR A 14 -41.95 -57.06 2.17
C THR A 14 -41.71 -55.57 2.40
N LEU A 15 -42.75 -54.79 2.67
CA LEU A 15 -42.61 -53.37 2.98
C LEU A 15 -41.74 -53.12 4.22
N VAL A 16 -41.94 -53.89 5.29
CA VAL A 16 -41.11 -53.78 6.51
C VAL A 16 -39.66 -54.13 6.23
N ALA A 17 -39.40 -55.21 5.48
CA ALA A 17 -38.04 -55.62 5.11
C ALA A 17 -37.32 -54.54 4.27
N ASP A 18 -38.00 -53.94 3.28
CA ASP A 18 -37.43 -52.86 2.46
C ASP A 18 -37.06 -51.65 3.32
N VAL A 19 -37.93 -51.25 4.26
CA VAL A 19 -37.69 -50.11 5.17
C VAL A 19 -36.55 -50.41 6.15
N GLU A 20 -36.51 -51.60 6.73
CA GLU A 20 -35.43 -52.05 7.60
C GLU A 20 -34.08 -52.06 6.86
N GLU A 21 -34.06 -52.48 5.59
CA GLU A 21 -32.85 -52.49 4.78
C GLU A 21 -32.32 -51.08 4.52
N ILE A 22 -33.20 -50.12 4.18
CA ILE A 22 -32.87 -48.70 4.02
C ILE A 22 -32.23 -48.15 5.30
N GLY A 23 -32.85 -48.42 6.46
CA GLY A 23 -32.38 -47.93 7.76
C GLY A 23 -31.05 -48.57 8.20
N THR A 24 -30.91 -49.89 8.05
CA THR A 24 -29.74 -50.64 8.52
C THR A 24 -28.50 -50.37 7.66
N ARG A 25 -28.68 -50.22 6.34
CA ARG A 25 -27.58 -49.92 5.42
C ARG A 25 -27.28 -48.44 5.27
N ARG A 26 -28.13 -47.56 5.84
CA ARG A 26 -28.09 -46.10 5.62
C ARG A 26 -28.06 -45.72 4.13
N ASP A 27 -28.65 -46.54 3.27
CA ASP A 27 -28.70 -46.34 1.83
C ASP A 27 -30.01 -45.64 1.46
N LEU A 28 -29.99 -44.31 1.48
CA LEU A 28 -31.15 -43.47 1.17
C LEU A 28 -31.50 -43.44 -0.32
N SER A 29 -30.69 -44.06 -1.19
CA SER A 29 -30.98 -44.14 -2.64
C SER A 29 -32.00 -45.25 -2.98
N ARG A 30 -32.20 -46.20 -2.06
CA ARG A 30 -33.19 -47.27 -2.18
C ARG A 30 -34.62 -46.77 -2.01
N ARG A 31 -35.56 -47.53 -2.56
CA ARG A 31 -37.00 -47.23 -2.54
C ARG A 31 -37.78 -48.49 -2.17
N VAL A 32 -38.83 -48.31 -1.38
CA VAL A 32 -39.79 -49.36 -1.00
C VAL A 32 -40.70 -49.63 -2.19
N THR A 33 -40.88 -50.91 -2.55
CA THR A 33 -41.75 -51.27 -3.69
C THR A 33 -42.90 -52.15 -3.25
N VAL A 34 -44.13 -51.65 -3.40
CA VAL A 34 -45.36 -52.42 -3.13
C VAL A 34 -46.27 -52.38 -4.35
N LYS A 35 -46.64 -53.56 -4.85
CA LYS A 35 -47.61 -53.72 -5.95
C LYS A 35 -49.04 -53.54 -5.43
N GLY A 36 -49.89 -52.78 -6.13
CA GLY A 36 -51.30 -52.59 -5.78
C GLY A 36 -51.75 -51.12 -5.91
N ARG A 37 -53.03 -50.83 -5.66
CA ARG A 37 -53.60 -49.47 -5.59
C ARG A 37 -54.33 -49.24 -4.25
N ASP A 38 -53.88 -49.91 -3.21
CA ASP A 38 -54.47 -49.88 -1.86
C ASP A 38 -53.62 -49.03 -0.90
N GLU A 39 -54.01 -48.99 0.37
CA GLU A 39 -53.39 -48.19 1.42
C GLU A 39 -51.89 -48.50 1.60
N LEU A 40 -51.46 -49.75 1.33
CA LEU A 40 -50.05 -50.14 1.39
C LEU A 40 -49.23 -49.51 0.25
N ALA A 41 -49.82 -49.34 -0.94
CA ALA A 41 -49.16 -48.63 -2.04
C ALA A 41 -49.04 -47.12 -1.75
N VAL A 42 -50.05 -46.53 -1.13
CA VAL A 42 -50.03 -45.13 -0.67
C VAL A 42 -48.94 -44.92 0.40
N LEU A 43 -48.84 -45.84 1.37
CA LEU A 43 -47.81 -45.80 2.40
C LEU A 43 -46.40 -45.94 1.81
N ALA A 44 -46.19 -46.87 0.87
CA ALA A 44 -44.92 -47.03 0.19
C ALA A 44 -44.51 -45.75 -0.58
N ALA A 45 -45.48 -45.10 -1.25
CA ALA A 45 -45.24 -43.82 -1.93
C ALA A 45 -44.85 -42.71 -0.96
N ALA A 46 -45.54 -42.59 0.18
CA ALA A 46 -45.22 -41.61 1.23
C ALA A 46 -43.82 -41.85 1.84
N ILE A 47 -43.45 -43.10 2.10
CA ILE A 47 -42.11 -43.47 2.57
C ILE A 47 -41.05 -43.11 1.52
N ASN A 48 -41.29 -43.40 0.25
CA ASN A 48 -40.35 -43.03 -0.80
C ASN A 48 -40.19 -41.50 -0.93
N GLN A 49 -41.25 -40.73 -0.70
CA GLN A 49 -41.20 -39.27 -0.69
C GLN A 49 -40.36 -38.74 0.48
N THR A 50 -40.54 -39.29 1.70
CA THR A 50 -39.76 -38.87 2.87
C THR A 50 -38.29 -39.27 2.76
N VAL A 51 -38.00 -40.48 2.26
CA VAL A 51 -36.63 -40.95 1.98
C VAL A 51 -35.97 -40.05 0.93
N GLY A 52 -36.67 -39.70 -0.15
CA GLY A 52 -36.14 -38.78 -1.17
C GLY A 52 -35.88 -37.36 -0.64
N ALA A 53 -36.77 -36.84 0.23
CA ALA A 53 -36.55 -35.55 0.89
C ALA A 53 -35.34 -35.57 1.82
N LEU A 54 -35.16 -36.66 2.59
CA LEU A 54 -34.01 -36.84 3.48
C LEU A 54 -32.71 -36.97 2.69
N GLU A 55 -32.69 -37.76 1.62
CA GLU A 55 -31.55 -37.90 0.70
C GLU A 55 -31.15 -36.53 0.12
N GLY A 56 -32.13 -35.76 -0.35
CA GLY A 56 -31.92 -34.40 -0.84
C GLY A 56 -31.33 -33.46 0.21
N ALA A 57 -31.83 -33.53 1.46
CA ALA A 57 -31.34 -32.71 2.57
C ALA A 57 -29.90 -33.08 2.98
N VAL A 58 -29.57 -34.38 3.03
CA VAL A 58 -28.21 -34.86 3.35
C VAL A 58 -27.24 -34.43 2.25
N LEU A 59 -27.55 -34.67 0.98
CA LEU A 59 -26.72 -34.24 -0.14
C LEU A 59 -26.60 -32.72 -0.23
N GLY A 60 -27.65 -31.99 0.13
CA GLY A 60 -27.64 -30.53 0.23
C GLY A 60 -26.66 -30.05 1.31
N ARG A 61 -26.73 -30.67 2.50
CA ARG A 61 -25.83 -30.38 3.61
C ARG A 61 -24.37 -30.69 3.27
N GLU A 62 -24.09 -31.88 2.74
CA GLU A 62 -22.73 -32.27 2.34
C GLU A 62 -22.14 -31.33 1.29
N ARG A 63 -22.94 -30.91 0.30
CA ARG A 63 -22.50 -29.92 -0.69
C ARG A 63 -22.20 -28.57 -0.07
N SER A 64 -23.03 -28.12 0.87
CA SER A 64 -22.81 -26.86 1.59
C SER A 64 -21.54 -26.92 2.44
N GLU A 65 -21.35 -28.01 3.20
CA GLU A 65 -20.16 -28.22 4.05
C GLU A 65 -18.88 -28.30 3.22
N ARG A 66 -18.88 -29.05 2.11
CA ARG A 66 -17.73 -29.09 1.18
C ARG A 66 -17.42 -27.73 0.59
N ARG A 67 -18.44 -26.99 0.14
CA ARG A 67 -18.25 -25.65 -0.42
C ARG A 67 -17.70 -24.69 0.63
N PHE A 68 -18.19 -24.75 1.86
CA PHE A 68 -17.70 -23.93 2.96
C PHE A 68 -16.24 -24.26 3.31
N SER A 69 -15.89 -25.53 3.48
CA SER A 69 -14.52 -25.98 3.74
C SER A 69 -13.56 -25.54 2.63
N GLN A 70 -13.95 -25.67 1.36
CA GLN A 70 -13.14 -25.19 0.24
C GLN A 70 -12.90 -23.68 0.29
N LEU A 71 -13.94 -22.88 0.56
CA LEU A 71 -13.78 -21.42 0.67
C LEU A 71 -12.89 -21.06 1.86
N PHE A 72 -13.13 -21.67 3.02
CA PHE A 72 -12.33 -21.44 4.22
C PHE A 72 -10.84 -21.74 3.99
N GLU A 73 -10.53 -22.85 3.31
CA GLU A 73 -9.16 -23.28 3.05
C GLU A 73 -8.46 -22.51 1.91
N SER A 74 -9.21 -22.02 0.92
CA SER A 74 -8.63 -21.39 -0.29
C SER A 74 -8.50 -19.87 -0.21
N VAL A 75 -9.15 -19.22 0.75
CA VAL A 75 -9.09 -17.76 0.90
C VAL A 75 -7.65 -17.34 1.26
N PRO A 76 -7.05 -16.36 0.53
CA PRO A 76 -5.65 -15.96 0.71
C PRO A 76 -5.42 -15.02 1.90
N CYS A 77 -6.45 -14.75 2.71
CA CYS A 77 -6.33 -14.05 3.98
C CYS A 77 -6.48 -15.04 5.14
N GLY A 78 -5.87 -14.70 6.29
CA GLY A 78 -6.01 -15.51 7.48
C GLY A 78 -7.43 -15.43 8.01
N VAL A 79 -8.12 -16.57 8.14
CA VAL A 79 -9.48 -16.63 8.68
C VAL A 79 -9.42 -17.33 10.02
N TYR A 80 -10.10 -16.76 11.02
CA TYR A 80 -10.15 -17.35 12.35
C TYR A 80 -11.52 -17.24 13.01
N GLU A 81 -11.72 -18.13 13.97
CA GLU A 81 -12.71 -18.00 15.03
C GLU A 81 -11.98 -18.09 16.36
N SER A 82 -12.27 -17.19 17.29
CA SER A 82 -11.72 -17.21 18.64
C SER A 82 -12.80 -17.03 19.69
N SER A 83 -12.58 -17.59 20.87
CA SER A 83 -13.39 -17.32 22.05
C SER A 83 -13.01 -15.99 22.72
N PRO A 84 -13.87 -15.45 23.60
CA PRO A 84 -13.59 -14.20 24.32
C PRO A 84 -12.41 -14.28 25.29
N ASP A 85 -12.10 -15.47 25.79
CA ASP A 85 -10.93 -15.74 26.64
C ASP A 85 -9.63 -15.89 25.85
N GLY A 86 -9.64 -15.64 24.53
CA GLY A 86 -8.42 -15.58 23.73
C GLY A 86 -7.92 -16.93 23.22
N ARG A 87 -8.80 -17.92 23.08
CA ARG A 87 -8.48 -19.22 22.46
C ARG A 87 -8.96 -19.28 21.02
N LEU A 88 -8.15 -19.83 20.13
CA LEU A 88 -8.54 -20.07 18.74
C LEU A 88 -9.38 -21.35 18.66
N ALA A 89 -10.57 -21.25 18.06
CA ALA A 89 -11.48 -22.36 17.82
C ALA A 89 -11.33 -22.92 16.40
N ALA A 90 -11.07 -22.06 15.42
CA ALA A 90 -10.82 -22.44 14.03
C ALA A 90 -9.81 -21.49 13.39
N VAL A 91 -8.95 -22.03 12.51
CA VAL A 91 -7.98 -21.26 11.73
C VAL A 91 -7.82 -21.88 10.35
N ASN A 92 -7.66 -21.06 9.32
CA ASN A 92 -7.38 -21.55 7.97
C ASN A 92 -5.86 -21.67 7.69
N PRO A 93 -5.45 -22.35 6.60
CA PRO A 93 -4.04 -22.52 6.24
C PRO A 93 -3.29 -21.20 5.99
N ALA A 94 -3.97 -20.18 5.45
CA ALA A 94 -3.38 -18.87 5.22
C ALA A 94 -2.94 -18.21 6.53
N LEU A 95 -3.75 -18.30 7.60
CA LEU A 95 -3.40 -17.75 8.90
C LEU A 95 -2.21 -18.47 9.54
N VAL A 96 -2.17 -19.80 9.43
CA VAL A 96 -1.06 -20.63 9.92
C VAL A 96 0.26 -20.17 9.29
N THR A 97 0.25 -19.99 7.97
CA THR A 97 1.42 -19.55 7.20
C THR A 97 1.81 -18.12 7.58
N MET A 98 0.84 -17.20 7.64
CA MET A 98 1.04 -15.80 7.99
C MET A 98 1.71 -15.60 9.36
N LEU A 99 1.28 -16.38 10.36
CA LEU A 99 1.82 -16.32 11.72
C LEU A 99 3.08 -17.19 11.92
N GLY A 100 3.50 -17.94 10.91
CA GLY A 100 4.72 -18.76 10.95
C GLY A 100 4.61 -20.04 11.78
N TYR A 101 3.40 -20.59 11.94
CA TYR A 101 3.17 -21.84 12.66
C TYR A 101 3.27 -23.05 11.73
N SER A 102 3.61 -24.22 12.29
CA SER A 102 3.81 -25.45 11.50
C SER A 102 2.51 -26.13 11.07
N SER A 103 1.43 -25.90 11.81
CA SER A 103 0.13 -26.51 11.57
C SER A 103 -1.00 -25.76 12.27
N ALA A 104 -2.23 -25.95 11.80
CA ALA A 104 -3.42 -25.47 12.50
C ALA A 104 -3.52 -26.03 13.93
N ALA A 105 -3.16 -27.29 14.15
CA ALA A 105 -3.19 -27.91 15.46
C ALA A 105 -2.23 -27.26 16.47
N GLU A 106 -1.09 -26.76 16.00
CA GLU A 106 -0.16 -25.99 16.83
C GLU A 106 -0.73 -24.61 17.17
N LEU A 107 -1.22 -23.90 16.15
CA LEU A 107 -1.80 -22.57 16.33
C LEU A 107 -3.07 -22.58 17.20
N LEU A 108 -3.88 -23.63 17.16
CA LEU A 108 -5.08 -23.74 18.03
C LEU A 108 -4.75 -23.87 19.53
N ARG A 109 -3.52 -24.21 19.91
CA ARG A 109 -3.09 -24.33 21.31
C ARG A 109 -2.59 -23.01 21.91
N VAL A 110 -2.37 -22.03 21.05
CA VAL A 110 -1.86 -20.71 21.42
C VAL A 110 -2.90 -19.94 22.22
N ASP A 111 -2.39 -19.11 23.14
CA ASP A 111 -3.13 -18.03 23.76
C ASP A 111 -2.92 -16.75 22.94
N ILE A 112 -4.00 -16.15 22.42
CA ILE A 112 -3.91 -14.99 21.53
C ILE A 112 -3.17 -13.84 22.21
N GLY A 113 -3.53 -13.49 23.44
CA GLY A 113 -2.94 -12.35 24.14
C GLY A 113 -1.47 -12.58 24.49
N ARG A 114 -1.13 -13.75 25.01
CA ARG A 114 0.25 -14.04 25.44
C ARG A 114 1.21 -14.28 24.28
N ASP A 115 0.78 -15.04 23.27
CA ASP A 115 1.70 -15.57 22.27
C ASP A 115 1.72 -14.72 20.99
N LEU A 116 0.59 -14.12 20.59
CA LEU A 116 0.46 -13.33 19.35
C LEU A 116 0.59 -11.82 19.53
N TYR A 117 0.41 -11.27 20.73
CA TYR A 117 0.67 -9.86 21.00
C TYR A 117 2.08 -9.66 21.58
N PHE A 118 2.66 -8.48 21.35
CA PHE A 118 3.92 -8.10 21.98
C PHE A 118 3.72 -7.71 23.44
N ASP A 119 2.63 -7.00 23.73
CA ASP A 119 2.15 -6.70 25.07
C ASP A 119 0.77 -7.34 25.28
N PRO A 120 0.64 -8.33 26.18
CA PRO A 120 -0.65 -8.96 26.49
C PRO A 120 -1.72 -7.96 26.98
N GLU A 121 -1.32 -6.83 27.58
CA GLU A 121 -2.26 -5.83 28.09
C GLU A 121 -2.98 -5.06 26.96
N GLU A 122 -2.40 -4.99 25.76
CA GLU A 122 -3.04 -4.37 24.58
C GLU A 122 -4.27 -5.15 24.11
N ARG A 123 -4.37 -6.44 24.48
CA ARG A 123 -5.48 -7.29 24.06
C ARG A 123 -6.81 -6.90 24.71
N ARG A 124 -6.78 -6.49 25.99
CA ARG A 124 -7.97 -6.17 26.78
C ARG A 124 -8.77 -4.98 26.23
N PRO A 125 -8.19 -3.78 26.01
CA PRO A 125 -8.94 -2.66 25.46
C PRO A 125 -9.47 -2.96 24.05
N PHE A 126 -8.73 -3.75 23.27
CA PHE A 126 -9.20 -4.20 21.95
C PHE A 126 -10.45 -5.10 22.04
N ILE A 127 -10.52 -6.01 23.03
CA ILE A 127 -11.74 -6.82 23.28
C ILE A 127 -12.91 -5.96 23.72
N GLU A 128 -12.68 -5.02 24.62
CA GLU A 128 -13.70 -4.12 25.14
C GLU A 128 -14.31 -3.31 23.99
N GLU A 129 -13.46 -2.66 23.17
CA GLU A 129 -13.93 -1.90 22.00
C GLU A 129 -14.66 -2.80 20.99
N MET A 130 -14.14 -4.01 20.72
CA MET A 130 -14.79 -4.95 19.81
C MET A 130 -16.19 -5.36 20.29
N THR A 131 -16.33 -5.57 21.60
CA THR A 131 -17.58 -5.96 22.25
C THR A 131 -18.60 -4.82 22.22
N GLU A 132 -18.15 -3.58 22.41
CA GLU A 132 -18.99 -2.39 22.35
C GLU A 132 -19.46 -2.06 20.93
N ARG A 133 -18.54 -2.13 19.95
CA ARG A 133 -18.83 -1.77 18.55
C ARG A 133 -19.51 -2.88 17.76
N GLY A 134 -19.32 -4.14 18.15
CA GLY A 134 -19.88 -5.31 17.49
C GLY A 134 -19.13 -5.76 16.23
N GLU A 135 -18.37 -4.87 15.59
CA GLU A 135 -17.52 -5.17 14.44
C GLU A 135 -16.28 -4.28 14.35
N PHE A 136 -15.22 -4.83 13.76
CA PHE A 136 -14.06 -4.09 13.30
C PHE A 136 -13.93 -4.19 11.80
N ARG A 137 -13.56 -3.06 11.20
CA ARG A 137 -13.28 -2.94 9.77
C ARG A 137 -11.95 -2.23 9.60
N ASN A 138 -11.03 -2.88 8.90
CA ASN A 138 -9.72 -2.33 8.56
C ASN A 138 -8.93 -1.80 9.77
N VAL A 139 -8.95 -2.50 10.89
CA VAL A 139 -8.16 -2.12 12.08
C VAL A 139 -6.74 -2.66 11.92
N GLU A 140 -5.74 -1.79 11.99
CA GLU A 140 -4.35 -2.21 11.90
C GLU A 140 -3.86 -2.73 13.25
N LEU A 141 -3.21 -3.89 13.24
CA LEU A 141 -2.63 -4.54 14.42
C LEU A 141 -1.22 -5.01 14.11
N THR A 142 -0.35 -4.91 15.11
CA THR A 142 0.97 -5.54 15.05
C THR A 142 0.95 -6.81 15.89
N LEU A 143 1.12 -7.95 15.25
CA LEU A 143 1.21 -9.24 15.91
C LEU A 143 2.63 -9.79 15.85
N ARG A 144 2.92 -10.72 16.76
CA ARG A 144 4.15 -11.46 16.84
C ARG A 144 3.98 -12.83 16.16
N ARG A 145 4.81 -13.10 15.16
CA ARG A 145 4.93 -14.44 14.57
C ARG A 145 5.59 -15.40 15.56
N LYS A 146 5.49 -16.70 15.29
CA LYS A 146 6.11 -17.75 16.12
C LYS A 146 7.62 -17.55 16.35
N ASP A 147 8.33 -17.05 15.35
CA ASP A 147 9.77 -16.78 15.41
C ASP A 147 10.14 -15.47 16.16
N GLY A 148 9.14 -14.72 16.63
CA GLY A 148 9.32 -13.42 17.29
C GLY A 148 9.33 -12.22 16.35
N SER A 149 9.30 -12.43 15.02
CA SER A 149 9.23 -11.34 14.05
C SER A 149 7.87 -10.64 14.08
N ARG A 150 7.85 -9.38 13.62
CA ARG A 150 6.64 -8.54 13.56
C ARG A 150 5.88 -8.81 12.26
N VAL A 151 4.56 -8.99 12.37
CA VAL A 151 3.62 -8.92 11.25
C VAL A 151 2.66 -7.78 11.49
N VAL A 152 2.49 -6.91 10.50
CA VAL A 152 1.43 -5.90 10.53
C VAL A 152 0.25 -6.45 9.75
N VAL A 153 -0.88 -6.55 10.41
CA VAL A 153 -2.11 -7.12 9.84
C VAL A 153 -3.24 -6.11 9.83
N LEU A 154 -4.11 -6.26 8.84
CA LEU A 154 -5.38 -5.56 8.76
C LEU A 154 -6.49 -6.51 9.21
N GLU A 155 -7.10 -6.21 10.35
CA GLU A 155 -8.15 -6.98 11.01
C GLU A 155 -9.54 -6.53 10.57
N ASN A 156 -10.38 -7.51 10.26
CA ASN A 156 -11.81 -7.34 10.03
C ASN A 156 -12.53 -8.44 10.80
N SER A 157 -13.17 -8.09 11.91
CA SER A 157 -13.83 -9.06 12.79
C SER A 157 -15.26 -8.66 13.12
N ARG A 158 -16.07 -9.63 13.55
CA ARG A 158 -17.41 -9.42 14.10
C ARG A 158 -17.65 -10.25 15.36
N VAL A 159 -18.47 -9.72 16.24
CA VAL A 159 -18.92 -10.41 17.45
C VAL A 159 -20.01 -11.43 17.09
N VAL A 160 -19.91 -12.62 17.69
CA VAL A 160 -20.94 -13.65 17.62
C VAL A 160 -21.60 -13.77 18.98
N HIS A 161 -22.93 -13.69 18.99
CA HIS A 161 -23.75 -13.78 20.19
C HIS A 161 -24.49 -15.12 20.24
N ASP A 162 -24.74 -15.62 21.45
CA ASP A 162 -25.69 -16.71 21.68
C ASP A 162 -27.14 -16.19 21.68
N GLU A 163 -28.10 -17.11 21.88
CA GLU A 163 -29.53 -16.79 21.95
C GLU A 163 -29.90 -15.85 23.12
N ALA A 164 -29.06 -15.79 24.16
CA ALA A 164 -29.23 -14.91 25.30
C ALA A 164 -28.58 -13.51 25.11
N GLY A 165 -27.97 -13.26 23.95
CA GLY A 165 -27.28 -12.01 23.63
C GLY A 165 -25.88 -11.89 24.25
N LYS A 166 -25.32 -12.97 24.80
CA LYS A 166 -23.95 -12.98 25.34
C LYS A 166 -22.95 -13.22 24.22
N VAL A 167 -21.81 -12.53 24.28
CA VAL A 167 -20.68 -12.76 23.38
C VAL A 167 -20.08 -14.14 23.62
N VAL A 168 -20.04 -14.97 22.56
CA VAL A 168 -19.52 -16.35 22.61
C VAL A 168 -18.31 -16.57 21.70
N ALA A 169 -18.13 -15.74 20.67
CA ALA A 169 -16.96 -15.83 19.80
C ALA A 169 -16.72 -14.51 19.04
N PHE A 170 -15.52 -14.39 18.50
CA PHE A 170 -15.16 -13.44 17.46
C PHE A 170 -14.80 -14.22 16.20
N ARG A 171 -15.30 -13.74 15.05
CA ARG A 171 -14.93 -14.28 13.74
C ARG A 171 -14.32 -13.17 12.94
N GLY A 172 -13.13 -13.40 12.39
CA GLY A 172 -12.43 -12.36 11.69
C GLY A 172 -11.51 -12.86 10.59
N THR A 173 -10.97 -11.89 9.87
CA THR A 173 -9.98 -12.08 8.83
C THR A 173 -8.81 -11.13 9.03
N LEU A 174 -7.61 -11.68 8.87
CA LEU A 174 -6.34 -10.96 8.89
C LEU A 174 -5.74 -10.92 7.49
N VAL A 175 -5.34 -9.74 7.04
CA VAL A 175 -4.56 -9.55 5.83
C VAL A 175 -3.16 -9.06 6.22
N ASP A 176 -2.11 -9.76 5.81
CA ASP A 176 -0.73 -9.29 6.02
C ASP A 176 -0.49 -8.05 5.16
N ILE A 177 -0.22 -6.92 5.81
CA ILE A 177 0.11 -5.64 5.18
C ILE A 177 1.54 -5.20 5.51
N THR A 178 2.39 -6.10 6.00
CA THR A 178 3.76 -5.81 6.43
C THR A 178 4.58 -5.22 5.28
N GLU A 179 4.53 -5.84 4.09
CA GLU A 179 5.25 -5.35 2.90
C GLU A 179 4.71 -3.98 2.45
N ARG A 180 3.37 -3.82 2.45
CA ARG A 180 2.74 -2.55 2.11
C ARG A 180 3.18 -1.43 3.04
N LYS A 181 3.18 -1.68 4.36
CA LYS A 181 3.64 -0.72 5.37
C LYS A 181 5.12 -0.38 5.23
N ALA A 182 5.98 -1.38 4.99
CA ALA A 182 7.39 -1.12 4.75
C ALA A 182 7.62 -0.23 3.51
N MET A 183 6.82 -0.42 2.45
CA MET A 183 6.86 0.45 1.27
C MET A 183 6.34 1.86 1.56
N GLU A 184 5.24 2.00 2.31
CA GLU A 184 4.70 3.29 2.74
C GLU A 184 5.71 4.06 3.59
N ASP A 185 6.33 3.42 4.58
CA ASP A 185 7.33 4.03 5.46
C ASP A 185 8.60 4.42 4.70
N ALA A 186 9.06 3.58 3.76
CA ALA A 186 10.23 3.89 2.92
C ALA A 186 9.96 5.08 1.99
N LEU A 187 8.74 5.18 1.44
CA LEU A 187 8.33 6.30 0.61
C LEU A 187 8.28 7.60 1.42
N GLU A 188 7.71 7.56 2.62
CA GLU A 188 7.61 8.72 3.50
C GLU A 188 9.01 9.22 3.93
N ALA A 189 9.92 8.29 4.27
CA ALA A 189 11.30 8.62 4.61
C ALA A 189 12.04 9.26 3.42
N ALA A 190 11.90 8.69 2.21
CA ALA A 190 12.51 9.24 1.00
C ALA A 190 11.95 10.62 0.64
N ARG A 191 10.64 10.83 0.84
CA ARG A 191 10.00 12.13 0.65
C ARG A 191 10.55 13.17 1.62
N SER A 192 10.67 12.83 2.90
CA SER A 192 11.22 13.73 3.93
C SER A 192 12.67 14.12 3.63
N ASP A 193 13.52 13.18 3.21
CA ASP A 193 14.90 13.46 2.78
C ASP A 193 14.93 14.42 1.58
N LEU A 194 14.09 14.17 0.58
CA LEU A 194 14.01 15.02 -0.61
C LEU A 194 13.56 16.44 -0.26
N GLU A 195 12.54 16.58 0.59
CA GLU A 195 12.06 17.89 1.05
C GLU A 195 13.18 18.64 1.81
N ALA A 196 13.89 17.99 2.71
CA ALA A 196 15.02 18.59 3.42
C ALA A 196 16.13 19.06 2.47
N ARG A 197 16.48 18.24 1.47
CA ARG A 197 17.48 18.58 0.44
C ARG A 197 17.05 19.75 -0.43
N VAL A 198 15.77 19.81 -0.82
CA VAL A 198 15.21 20.93 -1.58
C VAL A 198 15.27 22.21 -0.76
N THR A 199 14.90 22.18 0.52
CA THR A 199 15.00 23.35 1.41
C THR A 199 16.44 23.81 1.55
N ALA A 200 17.39 22.89 1.81
CA ALA A 200 18.79 23.24 1.95
C ALA A 200 19.36 23.87 0.66
N ARG A 201 19.06 23.27 -0.50
CA ARG A 201 19.54 23.77 -1.79
C ARG A 201 18.92 25.11 -2.17
N THR A 202 17.65 25.31 -1.83
CA THR A 202 16.96 26.59 -2.06
C THR A 202 17.57 27.70 -1.20
N ALA A 203 17.90 27.41 0.05
CA ALA A 203 18.58 28.36 0.93
C ALA A 203 19.98 28.70 0.42
N GLU A 204 20.76 27.69 0.02
CA GLU A 204 22.11 27.89 -0.56
C GLU A 204 22.04 28.74 -1.83
N LEU A 205 21.11 28.44 -2.74
CA LEU A 205 20.94 29.19 -3.98
C LEU A 205 20.51 30.64 -3.70
N SER A 206 19.61 30.85 -2.73
CA SER A 206 19.19 32.20 -2.32
C SER A 206 20.37 33.02 -1.79
N SER A 207 21.20 32.44 -0.90
CA SER A 207 22.40 33.11 -0.40
C SER A 207 23.41 33.41 -1.51
N ALA A 208 23.64 32.47 -2.43
CA ALA A 208 24.54 32.69 -3.56
C ALA A 208 24.01 33.78 -4.51
N LEU A 209 22.70 33.84 -4.75
CA LEU A 209 22.08 34.89 -5.55
C LEU A 209 22.22 36.27 -4.88
N THR A 210 22.04 36.36 -3.56
CA THR A 210 22.28 37.59 -2.80
C THR A 210 23.74 38.02 -2.90
N GLU A 211 24.70 37.12 -2.75
CA GLU A 211 26.13 37.44 -2.86
C GLU A 211 26.51 37.94 -4.27
N VAL A 212 25.96 37.32 -5.32
CA VAL A 212 26.16 37.78 -6.70
C VAL A 212 25.59 39.18 -6.89
N ALA A 213 24.38 39.45 -6.40
CA ALA A 213 23.76 40.77 -6.49
C ALA A 213 24.57 41.85 -5.75
N GLU A 214 25.05 41.56 -4.53
CA GLU A 214 25.89 42.48 -3.76
C GLU A 214 27.23 42.76 -4.44
N LYS A 215 27.87 41.74 -5.03
CA LYS A 215 29.12 41.90 -5.79
C LYS A 215 28.90 42.74 -7.04
N GLU A 216 27.81 42.53 -7.76
CA GLU A 216 27.47 43.29 -8.95
C GLU A 216 27.22 44.77 -8.62
N GLU A 217 26.47 45.06 -7.55
CA GLU A 217 26.20 46.43 -7.10
C GLU A 217 27.49 47.13 -6.64
N ARG A 218 28.32 46.45 -5.85
CA ARG A 218 29.62 46.99 -5.41
C ARG A 218 30.53 47.31 -6.58
N PHE A 219 30.60 46.42 -7.57
CA PHE A 219 31.41 46.64 -8.77
C PHE A 219 30.89 47.83 -9.58
N ARG A 220 29.57 47.95 -9.76
CA ARG A 220 28.93 49.06 -10.45
C ARG A 220 29.28 50.40 -9.78
N LEU A 221 29.17 50.49 -8.46
CA LEU A 221 29.54 51.67 -7.68
C LEU A 221 31.02 52.04 -7.84
N LEU A 222 31.93 51.05 -7.81
CA LEU A 222 33.37 51.29 -8.00
C LEU A 222 33.67 51.85 -9.40
N ILE A 223 33.00 51.35 -10.44
CA ILE A 223 33.15 51.86 -11.81
C ILE A 223 32.59 53.28 -11.92
N GLU A 224 31.36 53.51 -11.44
CA GLU A 224 30.67 54.80 -11.58
C GLU A 224 31.37 55.93 -10.83
N THR A 225 32.00 55.63 -9.69
CA THR A 225 32.71 56.63 -8.86
C THR A 225 34.19 56.77 -9.19
N ALA A 226 34.75 55.95 -10.09
CA ALA A 226 36.15 56.04 -10.46
C ALA A 226 36.45 57.37 -11.16
N GLY A 227 37.44 58.12 -10.66
CA GLY A 227 37.88 59.39 -11.26
C GLY A 227 38.71 59.25 -12.55
N SER A 228 39.01 58.01 -12.96
CA SER A 228 39.66 57.69 -14.23
C SER A 228 38.64 57.17 -15.24
N ALA A 229 38.80 57.49 -16.53
CA ALA A 229 37.99 56.91 -17.59
C ALA A 229 38.18 55.39 -17.66
N ILE A 230 37.11 54.64 -17.44
CA ILE A 230 37.04 53.19 -17.63
C ILE A 230 36.18 52.92 -18.85
N LEU A 231 36.73 52.19 -19.82
CA LEU A 231 36.05 51.74 -21.03
C LEU A 231 36.12 50.21 -21.11
N VAL A 232 34.97 49.56 -21.28
CA VAL A 232 34.89 48.14 -21.64
C VAL A 232 34.80 48.06 -23.15
N LEU A 233 35.74 47.34 -23.76
CA LEU A 233 35.82 47.21 -25.22
C LEU A 233 35.45 45.78 -25.65
N ALA A 234 34.61 45.66 -26.67
CA ALA A 234 34.36 44.43 -27.39
C ALA A 234 35.66 43.91 -28.05
N PRO A 235 35.71 42.62 -28.42
CA PRO A 235 36.86 42.06 -29.13
C PRO A 235 37.20 42.78 -30.45
N ASP A 236 36.24 43.44 -31.08
CA ASP A 236 36.43 44.24 -32.31
C ASP A 236 36.88 45.70 -32.04
N GLY A 237 37.06 46.06 -30.77
CA GLY A 237 37.52 47.39 -30.32
C GLY A 237 36.41 48.44 -30.16
N ARG A 238 35.13 48.05 -30.26
CA ARG A 238 34.01 48.95 -29.96
C ARG A 238 33.81 49.10 -28.45
N ILE A 239 33.40 50.29 -28.01
CA ILE A 239 33.08 50.53 -26.60
C ILE A 239 31.72 49.91 -26.27
N GLU A 240 31.67 48.93 -25.36
CA GLU A 240 30.43 48.30 -24.87
C GLU A 240 29.90 49.00 -23.61
N GLU A 241 30.80 49.43 -22.73
CA GLU A 241 30.47 50.19 -21.52
C GLU A 241 31.50 51.27 -21.23
N CYS A 242 31.09 52.32 -20.53
CA CYS A 242 31.97 53.34 -20.00
C CYS A 242 31.45 53.90 -18.67
N ASN A 243 32.33 54.47 -17.86
CA ASN A 243 31.95 55.18 -16.63
C ASN A 243 31.76 56.70 -16.86
N PRO A 244 31.16 57.44 -15.92
CA PRO A 244 30.96 58.89 -16.04
C PRO A 244 32.24 59.71 -16.25
N ALA A 245 33.35 59.32 -15.62
CA ALA A 245 34.64 60.01 -15.83
C ALA A 245 35.12 59.94 -17.29
N ALA A 246 34.72 58.92 -18.06
CA ALA A 246 34.98 58.88 -19.49
C ALA A 246 34.23 59.99 -20.25
N GLU A 247 33.00 60.33 -19.86
CA GLU A 247 32.27 61.44 -20.48
C GLU A 247 32.98 62.78 -20.26
N GLU A 248 33.50 62.99 -19.06
CA GLU A 248 34.25 64.19 -18.69
C GLU A 248 35.60 64.28 -19.44
N ILE A 249 36.38 63.20 -19.43
CA ILE A 249 37.72 63.16 -20.04
C ILE A 249 37.65 63.25 -21.58
N PHE A 250 36.72 62.52 -22.21
CA PHE A 250 36.54 62.54 -23.66
C PHE A 250 35.62 63.66 -24.15
N ALA A 251 35.01 64.43 -23.25
CA ALA A 251 34.05 65.50 -23.54
C ALA A 251 32.92 65.06 -24.50
N CYS A 252 32.43 63.83 -24.34
CA CYS A 252 31.39 63.22 -25.16
C CYS A 252 30.35 62.54 -24.25
N ARG A 253 29.07 62.51 -24.67
CA ARG A 253 28.06 61.76 -23.91
C ARG A 253 28.26 60.26 -24.10
N ARG A 254 27.86 59.48 -23.10
CA ARG A 254 27.86 58.01 -23.10
C ARG A 254 27.16 57.46 -24.34
N SER A 255 26.02 58.06 -24.73
CA SER A 255 25.31 57.68 -25.96
C SER A 255 26.15 57.75 -27.24
N ASP A 256 27.15 58.64 -27.26
CA ASP A 256 28.03 58.85 -28.41
C ASP A 256 29.31 58.00 -28.32
N LEU A 257 29.65 57.55 -27.11
CA LEU A 257 30.77 56.64 -26.83
C LEU A 257 30.39 55.18 -27.08
N ILE A 258 29.23 54.73 -26.58
CA ILE A 258 28.80 53.34 -26.71
C ILE A 258 28.62 52.97 -28.19
N GLY A 259 29.25 51.87 -28.60
CA GLY A 259 29.25 51.35 -29.97
C GLY A 259 30.30 51.98 -30.91
N ALA A 260 30.99 53.05 -30.48
CA ALA A 260 32.04 53.70 -31.26
C ALA A 260 33.34 52.87 -31.28
N ASP A 261 34.07 52.88 -32.40
CA ASP A 261 35.42 52.31 -32.51
C ASP A 261 36.42 53.22 -31.79
N TYR A 262 36.97 52.74 -30.67
CA TYR A 262 37.87 53.50 -29.81
C TYR A 262 39.11 54.01 -30.56
N ALA A 263 39.79 53.13 -31.30
CA ALA A 263 41.01 53.46 -32.01
C ALA A 263 40.73 54.49 -33.11
N ARG A 264 39.62 54.35 -33.83
CA ARG A 264 39.25 55.30 -34.89
C ARG A 264 38.91 56.68 -34.33
N ARG A 265 38.23 56.74 -33.18
CA ARG A 265 37.65 57.99 -32.64
C ARG A 265 38.62 58.81 -31.81
N PHE A 266 39.49 58.16 -31.03
CA PHE A 266 40.32 58.82 -30.01
C PHE A 266 41.83 58.66 -30.23
N VAL A 267 42.27 57.73 -31.08
CA VAL A 267 43.71 57.51 -31.36
C VAL A 267 44.10 58.18 -32.68
N GLN A 268 45.26 58.84 -32.69
CA GLN A 268 45.81 59.47 -33.89
C GLN A 268 46.10 58.44 -34.99
N ALA A 269 45.88 58.80 -36.25
CA ALA A 269 45.95 57.86 -37.38
C ALA A 269 47.28 57.10 -37.49
N SER A 270 48.39 57.73 -37.11
CA SER A 270 49.73 57.12 -37.07
C SER A 270 49.89 56.03 -36.02
N GLU A 271 49.07 56.03 -34.96
CA GLU A 271 49.21 55.14 -33.80
C GLU A 271 48.10 54.07 -33.72
N ARG A 272 47.05 54.18 -34.56
CA ARG A 272 45.90 53.26 -34.53
C ARG A 272 46.27 51.79 -34.70
N GLU A 273 47.18 51.51 -35.61
CA GLU A 273 47.62 50.15 -35.88
C GLU A 273 48.40 49.57 -34.69
N ALA A 274 49.27 50.39 -34.07
CA ALA A 274 49.99 50.00 -32.86
C ALA A 274 49.03 49.74 -31.69
N VAL A 275 48.02 50.58 -31.48
CA VAL A 275 47.01 50.38 -30.44
C VAL A 275 46.16 49.13 -30.69
N ARG A 276 45.75 48.84 -31.94
CA ARG A 276 45.02 47.61 -32.28
C ARG A 276 45.86 46.36 -32.06
N GLN A 277 47.13 46.38 -32.45
CA GLN A 277 48.05 45.27 -32.23
C GLN A 277 48.29 45.04 -30.74
N ASN A 278 48.46 46.10 -29.95
CA ASN A 278 48.57 46.00 -28.49
C ASN A 278 47.28 45.47 -27.86
N PHE A 279 46.11 45.96 -28.28
CA PHE A 279 44.82 45.47 -27.78
C PHE A 279 44.64 43.97 -28.08
N ALA A 280 44.94 43.53 -29.31
CA ALA A 280 44.91 42.12 -29.68
C ALA A 280 45.91 41.27 -28.88
N ALA A 281 47.10 41.81 -28.59
CA ALA A 281 48.10 41.13 -27.77
C ALA A 281 47.63 40.97 -26.30
N VAL A 282 47.02 42.01 -25.72
CA VAL A 282 46.44 41.98 -24.37
C VAL A 282 45.29 40.97 -24.29
N MET A 283 44.39 40.96 -25.27
CA MET A 283 43.28 39.99 -25.34
C MET A 283 43.77 38.54 -25.52
N ALA A 284 44.93 38.34 -26.15
CA ALA A 284 45.60 37.04 -26.25
C ALA A 284 46.42 36.67 -25.00
N GLY A 285 46.33 37.44 -23.91
CA GLY A 285 47.00 37.18 -22.63
C GLY A 285 48.49 37.56 -22.59
N LYS A 286 48.99 38.30 -23.59
CA LYS A 286 50.38 38.78 -23.60
C LYS A 286 50.47 40.11 -22.85
N VAL A 287 51.23 40.13 -21.75
CA VAL A 287 51.49 41.34 -20.96
C VAL A 287 52.36 42.29 -21.79
N THR A 288 51.76 43.35 -22.34
CA THR A 288 52.48 44.44 -23.00
C THR A 288 52.87 45.49 -21.95
N ARG A 289 54.18 45.69 -21.73
CA ARG A 289 54.69 46.78 -20.89
C ARG A 289 54.71 48.09 -21.70
N GLY A 290 53.74 48.96 -21.43
CA GLY A 290 53.76 50.42 -21.61
C GLY A 290 53.85 50.97 -23.05
N LEU A 291 52.84 51.77 -23.42
CA LEU A 291 53.01 53.01 -24.19
C LEU A 291 52.93 54.18 -23.21
#